data_AF-A0A9Q1J1X8-F1
#
_entry.id   AF-A0A9Q1J1X8-F1
#
_cell.length_a   1.000
_cell.length_b   1.000
_cell.length_c   1.000
_cell.angle_alpha   90.00
_cell.angle_beta   90.00
_cell.angle_gamma   90.00
#
_symmetry.space_group_name_H-M   'P 1'
#
loop_
_entity.id
_entity.type
_entity.pdbx_description
1 polymer ?
#
loop_
_entity_poly.entity_id
_entity_poly.type
_entity_poly.pdbx_seq_one_letter_code
_entity_poly.pdbx_strand_id
1 'polypeptide(L)'
;MDEFHEVGRSLRDACVLLPQHHCRKCGQAVCGKCSSKRSSIPLMGFEFEVRVCDLCHDSITDEDRAPTATFHDSKHGILHMHFEPTRGWLLTSGTDKVIKLWDMTPVVS
;
A
#
# COMPACT_ATOMS: atom_id res chain seq x y z
N MET A 1 -14.51 8.68 35.00
CA MET A 1 -14.65 7.44 34.24
C MET A 1 -16.08 7.45 33.74
N ASP A 2 -16.21 7.49 32.42
CA ASP A 2 -17.41 7.21 31.63
C ASP A 2 -18.63 8.12 31.80
N GLU A 3 -18.83 9.03 30.83
CA GLU A 3 -20.12 9.32 30.17
C GLU A 3 -19.99 10.56 29.25
N PHE A 4 -19.65 10.35 27.98
CA PHE A 4 -20.00 11.29 26.91
C PHE A 4 -20.33 10.52 25.64
N HIS A 5 -21.50 9.88 25.67
CA HIS A 5 -22.20 9.39 24.48
C HIS A 5 -23.35 10.37 24.18
N GLU A 6 -23.04 11.54 23.61
CA GLU A 6 -24.06 12.46 23.10
C GLU A 6 -23.96 12.60 21.57
N VAL A 7 -24.84 11.83 20.94
CA VAL A 7 -25.55 12.07 19.68
C VAL A 7 -25.22 13.38 18.93
N GLY A 8 -24.60 13.25 17.75
CA GLY A 8 -25.01 14.06 16.59
C GLY A 8 -24.19 15.29 16.19
N ARG A 9 -23.11 15.68 16.89
CA ARG A 9 -22.11 16.60 16.33
C ARG A 9 -20.87 15.83 15.91
N SER A 10 -20.90 15.40 14.67
CA SER A 10 -19.80 14.73 13.97
C SER A 10 -18.46 15.44 14.22
N LEU A 11 -17.53 14.77 14.91
CA LEU A 11 -16.12 15.16 15.09
C LEU A 11 -15.35 15.48 13.78
N ARG A 12 -15.99 15.38 12.62
CA ARG A 12 -15.46 15.72 11.29
C ARG A 12 -15.18 17.23 11.13
N ASP A 13 -15.91 18.11 11.83
CA ASP A 13 -15.78 19.55 11.63
C ASP A 13 -14.55 20.17 12.34
N ALA A 14 -14.06 19.54 13.41
CA ALA A 14 -12.86 19.99 14.12
C ALA A 14 -11.56 19.78 13.32
N CYS A 15 -11.60 18.97 12.26
CA CYS A 15 -10.43 18.68 11.44
C CYS A 15 -10.18 19.72 10.33
N VAL A 16 -11.15 20.62 10.04
CA VAL A 16 -11.05 21.57 8.92
C VAL A 16 -9.91 22.58 9.10
N LEU A 17 -9.63 22.97 10.34
CA LEU A 17 -8.57 23.93 10.68
C LEU A 17 -7.19 23.28 10.89
N LEU A 18 -7.09 21.96 10.79
CA LEU A 18 -5.85 21.21 10.97
C LEU A 18 -5.26 20.78 9.61
N PRO A 19 -3.94 20.52 9.52
CA PRO A 19 -3.37 19.92 8.33
C PRO A 19 -4.08 18.62 7.98
N GLN A 20 -4.61 18.57 6.76
CA GLN A 20 -5.36 17.43 6.26
C GLN A 20 -4.42 16.37 5.69
N HIS A 21 -4.78 15.12 5.90
CA HIS A 21 -4.13 13.94 5.34
C HIS A 21 -5.18 13.05 4.70
N HIS A 22 -4.80 12.29 3.67
CA HIS A 22 -5.70 11.34 3.04
C HIS A 22 -5.46 9.93 3.56
N CYS A 23 -6.53 9.24 3.93
CA CYS A 23 -6.50 7.79 4.18
C CYS A 23 -6.31 7.05 2.84
N ARG A 24 -5.31 6.18 2.73
CA ARG A 24 -5.05 5.44 1.48
C ARG A 24 -6.09 4.34 1.18
N LYS A 25 -6.81 3.82 2.19
CA LYS A 25 -7.86 2.82 2.02
C LYS A 25 -9.19 3.43 1.54
N CYS A 26 -9.68 4.48 2.21
CA CYS A 26 -11.00 5.07 1.93
C CYS A 26 -10.98 6.41 1.20
N GLY A 27 -9.81 7.04 1.01
CA GLY A 27 -9.66 8.33 0.32
C GLY A 27 -10.09 9.57 1.11
N GLN A 28 -10.69 9.41 2.30
CA GLN A 28 -11.19 10.54 3.09
C GLN A 28 -10.06 11.43 3.64
N ALA A 29 -10.33 12.73 3.68
CA ALA A 29 -9.48 13.70 4.37
C ALA A 29 -9.69 13.63 5.89
N VAL A 30 -8.60 13.50 6.63
CA VAL A 30 -8.54 13.30 8.08
C VAL A 30 -7.37 14.07 8.68
N CYS A 31 -7.45 14.50 9.94
CA CYS A 31 -6.31 15.12 10.59
C CYS A 31 -5.25 14.09 11.01
N GLY A 32 -4.09 14.57 11.50
CA GLY A 32 -3.01 13.71 12.01
C GLY A 32 -3.42 12.81 13.19
N LYS A 33 -4.33 13.28 14.05
CA LYS A 33 -4.81 12.52 15.21
C LYS A 33 -5.72 11.35 14.81
N CYS A 34 -6.60 11.56 13.83
CA CYS A 34 -7.52 10.53 13.31
C CYS A 34 -6.87 9.55 12.31
N SER A 35 -5.57 9.69 12.08
CA SER A 35 -4.78 8.85 11.18
C SER A 35 -3.41 8.54 11.77
N SER A 36 -3.41 8.20 13.05
CA SER A 36 -2.18 8.01 13.83
C SER A 36 -1.40 6.75 13.41
N LYS A 37 -2.09 5.79 12.78
CA LYS A 37 -1.55 4.49 12.40
C LYS A 37 -1.21 4.40 10.91
N ARG A 38 -0.41 3.40 10.56
CA ARG A 38 -0.09 3.01 9.18
C ARG A 38 -0.36 1.52 8.98
N SER A 39 -0.63 1.11 7.75
CA SER A 39 -0.80 -0.30 7.39
C SER A 39 -0.34 -0.51 5.94
N SER A 40 0.17 -1.70 5.63
CA SER A 40 0.18 -2.18 4.26
C SER A 40 -1.26 -2.45 3.80
N ILE A 41 -1.49 -2.30 2.50
CA ILE A 41 -2.73 -2.69 1.81
C ILE A 41 -2.35 -3.28 0.45
N PRO A 42 -1.70 -4.47 0.41
CA PRO A 42 -1.17 -5.06 -0.83
C PRO A 42 -2.24 -5.25 -1.91
N LEU A 43 -3.48 -5.58 -1.55
CA LEU A 43 -4.60 -5.67 -2.51
C LEU A 43 -4.89 -4.35 -3.24
N MET A 44 -4.56 -3.21 -2.63
CA MET A 44 -4.66 -1.87 -3.26
C MET A 44 -3.32 -1.39 -3.84
N GLY A 45 -2.31 -2.26 -3.91
CA GLY A 45 -0.96 -1.95 -4.40
C GLY A 45 -0.05 -1.26 -3.39
N PHE A 46 -0.45 -1.15 -2.13
CA PHE A 46 0.38 -0.58 -1.07
C PHE A 46 1.11 -1.68 -0.31
N GLU A 47 2.18 -2.20 -0.91
CA GLU A 47 3.02 -3.22 -0.28
C GLU A 47 3.78 -2.72 0.97
N PHE A 48 4.06 -1.41 1.03
CA PHE A 48 4.67 -0.76 2.19
C PHE A 48 3.63 -0.04 3.04
N GLU A 49 3.95 0.18 4.32
CA GLU A 49 3.05 0.86 5.24
C GLU A 49 2.71 2.29 4.80
N VAL A 50 1.41 2.52 4.58
CA VAL A 50 0.87 3.82 4.23
C VAL A 50 -0.10 4.33 5.29
N ARG A 51 -0.28 5.66 5.34
CA ARG A 51 -1.18 6.29 6.31
C ARG A 51 -2.64 5.91 6.03
N VAL A 52 -3.33 5.44 7.06
CA VAL A 52 -4.77 5.14 7.04
C VAL A 52 -5.44 5.83 8.21
N CYS A 53 -6.74 6.13 8.11
CA CYS A 53 -7.49 6.59 9.29
C CYS A 53 -7.62 5.44 10.29
N ASP A 54 -7.80 5.75 11.57
CA ASP A 54 -7.81 4.73 12.63
C ASP A 54 -8.94 3.71 12.41
N LEU A 55 -10.12 4.16 11.91
CA LEU A 55 -11.23 3.29 11.51
C LEU A 55 -10.83 2.29 10.40
N CYS A 56 -10.11 2.78 9.37
CA CYS A 56 -9.64 1.90 8.30
C CYS A 56 -8.57 0.94 8.79
N HIS A 57 -7.64 1.41 9.63
CA HIS A 57 -6.62 0.56 10.22
C HIS A 57 -7.21 -0.65 10.94
N ASP A 58 -8.22 -0.42 11.77
CA ASP A 58 -8.85 -1.47 12.57
C ASP A 58 -9.71 -2.43 11.71
N SER A 59 -10.14 -1.98 10.52
CA SER A 59 -10.85 -2.81 9.54
C SER A 59 -9.95 -3.64 8.61
N ILE A 60 -8.63 -3.47 8.67
CA ILE A 60 -7.67 -4.25 7.88
C ILE A 60 -7.31 -5.49 8.69
N THR A 61 -7.54 -6.66 8.10
CA THR A 61 -7.17 -7.96 8.68
C THR A 61 -5.71 -8.30 8.43
N ASP A 62 -5.18 -9.35 9.07
CA ASP A 62 -3.81 -9.77 8.80
C ASP A 62 -3.68 -10.43 7.43
N GLU A 63 -4.74 -11.07 6.95
CA GLU A 63 -4.86 -11.56 5.57
C GLU A 63 -4.78 -10.40 4.57
N ASP A 64 -5.44 -9.27 4.86
CA ASP A 64 -5.35 -8.06 4.02
C ASP A 64 -3.95 -7.41 4.03
N ARG A 65 -3.09 -7.74 5.00
CA ARG A 65 -1.70 -7.25 5.09
C ARG A 65 -0.71 -8.19 4.41
N ALA A 66 -1.14 -9.36 3.95
CA ALA A 66 -0.29 -10.35 3.32
C ALA A 66 0.37 -9.78 2.04
N PRO A 67 1.71 -9.80 1.93
CA PRO A 67 2.40 -9.28 0.75
C PRO A 67 1.92 -9.98 -0.52
N THR A 68 1.63 -9.19 -1.56
CA THR A 68 1.25 -9.75 -2.88
C THR A 68 2.44 -9.75 -3.84
N ALA A 69 3.51 -9.03 -3.49
CA ALA A 69 4.74 -9.00 -4.26
C ALA A 69 5.94 -9.55 -3.46
N THR A 70 6.82 -10.29 -4.14
CA THR A 70 8.16 -10.58 -3.65
C THR A 70 9.12 -9.49 -4.13
N PHE A 71 9.77 -8.81 -3.19
CA PHE A 71 10.75 -7.79 -3.54
C PHE A 71 12.07 -8.41 -3.91
N HIS A 72 12.61 -7.97 -5.05
CA HIS A 72 13.99 -8.20 -5.41
C HIS A 72 14.67 -6.85 -5.50
N ASP A 73 15.79 -6.69 -4.79
CA ASP A 73 16.60 -5.46 -4.82
C ASP A 73 17.22 -5.26 -6.22
N SER A 74 16.40 -4.79 -7.15
CA SER A 74 16.87 -4.14 -8.36
C SER A 74 17.25 -2.74 -7.95
N LYS A 75 18.50 -2.56 -7.52
CA LYS A 75 19.09 -1.26 -7.16
C LYS A 75 19.17 -0.27 -8.34
N HIS A 76 18.57 -0.62 -9.48
CA HIS A 76 18.71 0.04 -10.76
C HIS A 76 17.35 0.07 -11.47
N GLY A 77 17.04 1.21 -12.08
CA GLY A 77 15.78 1.40 -12.80
C GLY A 77 15.71 0.48 -14.02
N ILE A 78 14.59 -0.23 -14.16
CA ILE A 78 14.32 -1.08 -15.32
C ILE A 78 13.91 -0.17 -16.49
N LEU A 79 14.68 -0.22 -17.58
CA LEU A 79 14.42 0.55 -18.81
C LEU A 79 13.60 -0.26 -19.80
N HIS A 80 13.80 -1.58 -19.85
CA HIS A 80 13.10 -2.45 -20.76
C HIS A 80 12.77 -3.78 -20.08
N MET A 81 11.59 -4.33 -20.39
CA MET A 81 11.15 -5.65 -19.95
C MET A 81 10.62 -6.44 -21.14
N HIS A 82 10.97 -7.72 -21.22
CA HIS A 82 10.46 -8.65 -22.24
C HIS A 82 10.07 -9.97 -21.57
N PHE A 83 8.80 -10.34 -21.68
CA PHE A 83 8.29 -11.62 -21.18
C PHE A 83 8.13 -12.59 -22.35
N GLU A 84 8.78 -13.75 -22.24
CA GLU A 84 8.66 -14.86 -23.17
C GLU A 84 7.73 -15.93 -22.56
N PRO A 85 6.45 -15.96 -22.95
CA PRO A 85 5.45 -16.83 -22.32
C PRO A 85 5.73 -18.31 -22.55
N THR A 86 6.35 -18.67 -23.68
CA THR A 86 6.60 -20.09 -24.01
C THR A 86 7.59 -20.77 -23.08
N ARG A 87 8.52 -20.00 -22.52
CA ARG A 87 9.56 -20.47 -21.58
C ARG A 87 9.29 -20.05 -20.15
N GLY A 88 8.28 -19.22 -19.92
CA GLY A 88 8.06 -18.58 -18.63
C GLY A 88 9.23 -17.70 -18.20
N TRP A 89 9.91 -17.01 -19.13
CA TRP A 89 11.08 -16.18 -18.78
C TRP A 89 10.74 -14.70 -18.86
N LEU A 90 11.12 -13.94 -17.84
CA LEU A 90 11.09 -12.49 -17.87
C LEU A 90 12.53 -11.96 -17.95
N LEU A 91 12.79 -11.10 -18.92
CA LEU A 91 14.06 -10.40 -19.09
C LEU A 91 13.87 -8.93 -18.72
N THR A 92 14.73 -8.40 -17.86
CA THR A 92 14.74 -6.99 -17.49
C THR A 92 16.14 -6.41 -17.71
N SER A 93 16.25 -5.26 -18.38
CA SER A 93 17.52 -4.52 -18.51
C SER A 93 17.41 -3.16 -17.82
N GLY A 94 18.49 -2.74 -17.16
CA GLY A 94 18.53 -1.51 -16.37
C GLY A 94 19.65 -0.55 -16.74
N THR A 95 19.75 0.53 -15.98
CA THR A 95 20.79 1.57 -16.13
C THR A 95 22.19 1.15 -15.71
N ASP A 96 22.31 0.00 -15.04
CA ASP A 96 23.53 -0.57 -14.48
C ASP A 96 24.29 -1.51 -15.43
N LYS A 97 23.85 -1.59 -16.69
CA LYS A 97 24.38 -2.51 -17.70
C LYS A 97 24.23 -3.99 -17.30
N VAL A 98 23.35 -4.30 -16.34
CA VAL A 98 22.98 -5.68 -16.00
C VAL A 98 21.67 -6.04 -16.68
N ILE A 99 21.63 -7.23 -17.24
CA ILE A 99 20.40 -7.86 -17.72
C ILE A 99 20.09 -9.00 -16.75
N LYS A 100 18.90 -8.96 -16.15
CA LYS A 100 18.40 -10.04 -15.29
C LYS A 100 17.43 -10.91 -16.09
N LEU A 101 17.57 -12.21 -15.94
CA LEU A 101 16.61 -13.21 -16.39
C LEU A 101 15.95 -13.81 -15.16
N TRP A 102 14.63 -13.89 -15.19
CA TRP A 102 13.78 -14.38 -14.13
C TRP A 102 13.00 -15.59 -14.63
N ASP A 103 12.99 -16.66 -13.84
CA ASP A 103 12.09 -17.80 -14.06
C ASP A 103 10.72 -17.46 -13.46
N MET A 104 9.74 -17.25 -14.34
CA MET A 104 8.35 -16.90 -14.00
C MET A 104 7.43 -18.13 -14.01
N THR A 105 7.94 -19.33 -14.28
CA THR A 105 7.14 -20.57 -14.29
C THR A 105 6.26 -20.74 -13.05
N PRO A 106 6.70 -20.40 -11.81
CA PRO A 106 5.85 -20.49 -10.62
C PRO A 106 4.65 -19.54 -10.59
N VAL A 107 4.65 -18.49 -11.43
CA VAL A 107 3.66 -17.41 -11.41
C VAL A 107 2.67 -17.52 -12.57
N VAL A 108 3.09 -18.10 -13.70
CA VAL A 108 2.33 -18.09 -14.97
C VAL A 108 1.75 -19.46 -15.37
N SER A 109 1.93 -20.49 -14.53
CA SER A 109 1.40 -21.85 -14.76
C SER A 109 -0.07 -21.98 -14.34
#